data_AF-X1N2S8-F1
#
_entry.id   AF-X1N2S8-F1
#
_cell.length_a   1.000
_cell.length_b   1.000
_cell.length_c   1.000
_cell.angle_alpha   90.00
_cell.angle_beta   90.00
_cell.angle_gamma   90.00
#
_symmetry.space_group_name_H-M   'P 1'
#
loop_
_entity.id
_entity.type
_entity.pdbx_description
1 polymer ?
#
loop_
_entity_poly.entity_id
_entity_poly.type
_entity_poly.pdbx_seq_one_letter_code
_entity_poly.pdbx_strand_id
1 'polypeptide(L)'
;MSEEHINRLRPYQREVASAILSSVFGKKGLTFSVEMARQGGKNELSAQLELLLLTLYMTQPQNLVKCSPTFKPQTVISMMRLRDRLNDAGFNGIWVAELGYIIRLGNARAIFLSADESANVVGNTAHILLEIDESQDVSKEKYTKEFKPMGATTNVTTVHYG
;
A
#
# COMPACT_ATOMS: atom_id res chain seq x y z
N MET A 1 -26.00 -16.01 -1.42
CA MET A 1 -24.59 -15.86 -1.06
C MET A 1 -23.84 -15.67 -2.36
N SER A 2 -23.46 -14.44 -2.69
CA SER A 2 -22.59 -14.19 -3.84
C SER A 2 -21.22 -14.80 -3.54
N GLU A 3 -20.67 -15.59 -4.44
CA GLU A 3 -19.28 -16.03 -4.38
C GLU A 3 -18.39 -14.79 -4.42
N GLU A 4 -17.94 -14.33 -3.26
CA GLU A 4 -16.91 -13.29 -3.14
C GLU A 4 -15.60 -13.91 -3.67
N HIS A 5 -15.24 -13.56 -4.91
CA HIS A 5 -14.04 -14.04 -5.57
C HIS A 5 -13.02 -12.91 -5.70
N ILE A 6 -11.93 -13.02 -4.95
CA ILE A 6 -10.75 -12.17 -5.14
C ILE A 6 -10.21 -12.40 -6.55
N ASN A 7 -9.95 -11.30 -7.28
CA ASN A 7 -9.37 -11.37 -8.61
C ASN A 7 -8.01 -12.09 -8.60
N ARG A 8 -7.78 -13.02 -9.52
CA ARG A 8 -6.49 -13.70 -9.59
C ARG A 8 -5.46 -12.84 -10.31
N LEU A 9 -4.32 -12.57 -9.67
CA LEU A 9 -3.20 -11.88 -10.32
C LEU A 9 -2.68 -12.65 -11.54
N ARG A 10 -2.43 -11.92 -12.63
CA ARG A 10 -1.81 -12.44 -13.85
C ARG A 10 -0.37 -12.92 -13.57
N PRO A 11 0.19 -13.82 -14.37
CA PRO A 11 1.54 -14.35 -14.14
C PRO A 11 2.60 -13.27 -13.90
N TYR A 12 2.66 -12.23 -14.74
CA TYR A 12 3.61 -11.13 -14.57
C TYR A 12 3.39 -10.32 -13.28
N GLN A 13 2.14 -10.15 -12.83
CA GLN A 13 1.86 -9.49 -11.55
C GLN A 13 2.35 -10.34 -10.38
N ARG A 14 2.23 -11.67 -10.48
CA ARG A 14 2.70 -12.60 -9.45
C ARG A 14 4.22 -12.61 -9.33
N GLU A 15 4.95 -12.44 -10.43
CA GLU A 15 6.41 -12.30 -10.40
C GLU A 15 6.82 -11.06 -9.61
N VAL A 16 6.18 -9.91 -9.90
CA VAL A 16 6.40 -8.66 -9.14
C VAL A 16 6.01 -8.84 -7.67
N ALA A 17 4.83 -9.39 -7.39
CA ALA A 17 4.35 -9.65 -6.03
C ALA A 17 5.34 -10.53 -5.25
N SER A 18 5.83 -11.61 -5.87
CA SER A 18 6.77 -12.55 -5.25
C SER A 18 8.08 -11.88 -4.88
N ALA A 19 8.63 -11.04 -5.77
CA ALA A 19 9.86 -10.29 -5.49
C ALA A 19 9.68 -9.31 -4.32
N ILE A 20 8.58 -8.57 -4.30
CA ILE A 20 8.25 -7.63 -3.21
C ILE A 20 8.07 -8.38 -1.89
N LEU A 21 7.24 -9.44 -1.87
CA LEU A 21 6.97 -10.23 -0.67
C LEU A 21 8.23 -10.91 -0.12
N SER A 22 9.11 -11.42 -1.00
CA SER A 22 10.42 -11.97 -0.60
C SER A 22 11.28 -10.93 0.12
N SER A 23 11.21 -9.66 -0.31
CA SER A 23 11.91 -8.56 0.37
C SER A 23 11.25 -8.18 1.69
N VAL A 24 9.91 -8.09 1.73
CA VAL A 24 9.15 -7.75 2.93
C VAL A 24 9.38 -8.79 4.02
N PHE A 25 9.16 -10.07 3.74
CA PHE A 25 9.32 -11.14 4.72
C PHE A 25 10.78 -11.35 5.12
N GLY A 26 11.71 -11.15 4.18
CA GLY A 26 13.14 -11.20 4.45
C GLY A 26 13.70 -9.94 5.12
N LYS A 27 12.87 -8.91 5.36
CA LYS A 27 13.29 -7.57 5.84
C LYS A 27 14.53 -7.06 5.12
N LYS A 28 14.56 -7.17 3.78
CA LYS A 28 15.76 -6.87 2.98
C LYS A 28 15.97 -5.37 2.72
N GLY A 29 14.99 -4.52 3.00
CA GLY A 29 15.07 -3.08 2.76
C GLY A 29 15.22 -2.68 1.30
N LEU A 30 14.84 -3.56 0.36
CA LEU A 30 15.00 -3.27 -1.07
C LEU A 30 14.03 -2.19 -1.51
N THR A 31 14.46 -1.41 -2.49
CA THR A 31 13.60 -0.48 -3.23
C THR A 31 13.34 -1.04 -4.61
N PHE A 32 12.07 -1.21 -4.96
CA PHE A 32 11.63 -1.66 -6.28
C PHE A 32 11.06 -0.49 -7.08
N SER A 33 11.34 -0.48 -8.37
CA SER A 33 10.60 0.32 -9.36
C SER A 33 9.77 -0.63 -10.20
N VAL A 34 8.47 -0.43 -10.23
CA VAL A 34 7.50 -1.28 -10.93
C VAL A 34 6.83 -0.45 -12.01
N GLU A 35 7.34 -0.59 -13.23
CA GLU A 35 6.76 0.01 -14.42
C GLU A 35 5.83 -0.99 -15.10
N MET A 36 4.60 -0.56 -15.37
CA MET A 36 3.58 -1.38 -16.02
C MET A 36 2.78 -0.54 -16.99
N ALA A 37 2.39 -1.12 -18.12
CA ALA A 37 1.54 -0.43 -19.08
C ALA A 37 0.24 0.07 -18.42
N ARG A 38 -0.33 1.16 -18.95
CA ARG A 38 -1.62 1.69 -18.50
C ARG A 38 -2.68 0.58 -18.55
N GLN A 39 -3.46 0.43 -17.48
CA GLN A 39 -4.40 -0.68 -17.28
C GLN A 39 -3.77 -2.09 -17.17
N GLY A 40 -2.46 -2.19 -16.97
CA GLY A 40 -1.73 -3.44 -16.71
C GLY A 40 -1.97 -4.03 -15.31
N GLY A 41 -2.93 -3.51 -14.55
CA GLY A 41 -3.29 -4.05 -13.24
C GLY A 41 -2.34 -3.72 -12.09
N LYS A 42 -1.50 -2.68 -12.19
CA LYS A 42 -0.60 -2.25 -11.09
C LYS A 42 -1.36 -1.99 -9.78
N ASN A 43 -2.51 -1.34 -9.89
CA ASN A 43 -3.35 -1.01 -8.75
C ASN A 43 -4.00 -2.23 -8.08
N GLU A 44 -4.34 -3.25 -8.87
CA GLU A 44 -4.88 -4.51 -8.35
C GLU A 44 -3.78 -5.32 -7.64
N LEU A 45 -2.56 -5.33 -8.21
CA LEU A 45 -1.39 -5.91 -7.56
C LEU A 45 -1.12 -5.27 -6.20
N SER A 46 -1.06 -3.93 -6.14
CA SER A 46 -0.83 -3.19 -4.90
C SER A 46 -1.94 -3.46 -3.86
N ALA A 47 -3.22 -3.36 -4.25
CA ALA A 47 -4.33 -3.64 -3.32
C ALA A 47 -4.33 -5.08 -2.77
N GLN A 48 -3.89 -6.07 -3.56
CA GLN A 48 -3.76 -7.45 -3.07
C GLN A 48 -2.55 -7.65 -2.16
N LEU A 49 -1.43 -6.94 -2.40
CA LEU A 49 -0.31 -6.92 -1.47
C LEU A 49 -0.74 -6.31 -0.12
N GLU A 50 -1.44 -5.17 -0.17
CA GLU A 50 -2.02 -4.52 1.01
C GLU A 50 -2.93 -5.48 1.80
N LEU A 51 -3.90 -6.12 1.12
CA LEU A 51 -4.80 -7.12 1.73
C LEU A 51 -4.02 -8.25 2.42
N LEU A 52 -3.10 -8.88 1.68
CA LEU A 52 -2.33 -10.02 2.18
C LEU A 52 -1.51 -9.62 3.41
N LEU A 53 -0.82 -8.49 3.33
CA LEU A 53 0.04 -8.01 4.41
C LEU A 53 -0.77 -7.60 5.64
N LEU A 54 -1.89 -6.90 5.47
CA LEU A 54 -2.78 -6.60 6.60
C LEU A 54 -3.29 -7.88 7.27
N THR A 55 -3.65 -8.90 6.48
CA THR A 55 -4.11 -10.18 7.00
C THR A 55 -3.01 -10.89 7.80
N LEU A 56 -1.80 -10.99 7.25
CA LEU A 56 -0.67 -11.66 7.91
C LEU A 56 -0.20 -10.95 9.19
N TYR A 57 -0.29 -9.62 9.22
CA TYR A 57 0.13 -8.82 10.35
C TYR A 57 -1.03 -8.41 11.27
N MET A 58 -2.24 -8.95 11.10
CA MET A 58 -3.46 -8.46 11.78
C MET A 58 -3.40 -8.48 13.31
N THR A 59 -2.49 -9.23 13.93
CA THR A 59 -2.33 -9.27 15.40
C THR A 59 -1.27 -8.30 15.90
N GLN A 60 -0.51 -7.66 15.00
CA GLN A 60 0.63 -6.79 15.31
C GLN A 60 0.28 -5.32 15.04
N PRO A 61 0.66 -4.38 15.91
CA PRO A 61 0.40 -2.95 15.73
C PRO A 61 1.37 -2.32 14.72
N GLN A 62 1.39 -2.84 13.48
CA GLN A 62 2.29 -2.44 12.42
C GLN A 62 1.55 -1.73 11.28
N ASN A 63 2.25 -0.81 10.62
CA ASN A 63 1.67 0.00 9.55
C ASN A 63 2.32 -0.32 8.20
N LEU A 64 1.48 -0.47 7.18
CA LEU A 64 1.81 -0.24 5.78
C LEU A 64 1.46 1.22 5.47
N VAL A 65 2.31 1.89 4.69
CA VAL A 65 2.05 3.27 4.25
C VAL A 65 2.05 3.31 2.73
N LYS A 66 1.03 3.95 2.16
CA LYS A 66 0.94 4.22 0.74
C LYS A 66 0.74 5.69 0.51
N CYS A 67 1.52 6.28 -0.40
CA CYS A 67 1.28 7.62 -0.88
C CYS A 67 0.85 7.65 -2.33
N SER A 68 0.01 8.62 -2.66
CA SER A 68 -0.40 8.95 -4.02
C SER A 68 -0.25 10.46 -4.23
N PRO A 69 -0.13 10.98 -5.47
CA PRO A 69 0.14 12.39 -5.70
C PRO A 69 -0.90 13.31 -5.03
N THR A 70 -2.19 12.99 -5.14
CA THR A 70 -3.29 13.78 -4.56
C THR A 70 -4.17 12.95 -3.61
N PHE A 71 -4.77 13.61 -2.61
CA PHE A 71 -5.73 12.95 -1.72
C PHE A 71 -7.00 12.56 -2.49
N LYS A 72 -7.60 13.52 -3.17
CA LYS A 72 -8.73 13.29 -4.08
C LYS A 72 -8.28 13.56 -5.53
N PRO A 73 -8.55 12.64 -6.47
CA PRO A 73 -9.26 11.37 -6.29
C PRO A 73 -8.35 10.18 -5.91
N GLN A 74 -7.02 10.28 -6.10
CA GLN A 74 -6.14 9.11 -6.16
C GLN A 74 -6.08 8.31 -4.86
N THR A 75 -5.83 8.97 -3.73
CA THR A 75 -5.75 8.31 -2.41
C THR A 75 -7.08 7.64 -2.05
N VAL A 76 -8.21 8.33 -2.28
CA VAL A 76 -9.56 7.78 -2.06
C VAL A 76 -9.83 6.55 -2.92
N ILE A 77 -9.45 6.57 -4.19
CA ILE A 77 -9.61 5.42 -5.08
C ILE A 77 -8.78 4.22 -4.59
N SER A 78 -7.53 4.45 -4.16
CA SER A 78 -6.68 3.40 -3.58
C SER A 78 -7.30 2.79 -2.32
N MET A 79 -7.83 3.63 -1.42
CA MET A 79 -8.56 3.16 -0.23
C MET A 79 -9.81 2.34 -0.59
N MET A 80 -10.59 2.78 -1.58
CA MET A 80 -11.78 2.04 -2.04
C MET A 80 -11.39 0.65 -2.55
N ARG A 81 -10.32 0.54 -3.35
CA ARG A 81 -9.84 -0.76 -3.85
C ARG A 81 -9.46 -1.71 -2.72
N LEU A 82 -8.75 -1.24 -1.70
CA LEU A 82 -8.41 -2.08 -0.55
C LEU A 82 -9.67 -2.54 0.20
N ARG A 83 -10.64 -1.65 0.40
CA ARG A 83 -11.93 -2.01 1.03
C ARG A 83 -12.67 -3.08 0.25
N ASP A 84 -12.73 -2.93 -1.08
CA ASP A 84 -13.36 -3.92 -1.95
C ASP A 84 -12.65 -5.27 -1.82
N ARG A 85 -11.31 -5.29 -1.87
CA ARG A 85 -10.53 -6.53 -1.70
C ARG A 85 -10.66 -7.16 -0.31
N LEU A 86 -10.74 -6.36 0.74
CA LEU A 86 -11.01 -6.85 2.10
C LEU A 86 -12.40 -7.48 2.18
N ASN A 87 -13.41 -6.84 1.59
CA ASN A 87 -14.76 -7.38 1.55
C ASN A 87 -14.83 -8.67 0.73
N ASP A 88 -14.22 -8.70 -0.46
CA ASP A 88 -14.13 -9.90 -1.31
C ASP A 88 -13.40 -11.07 -0.61
N ALA A 89 -12.60 -10.79 0.42
CA ALA A 89 -11.90 -11.78 1.24
C ALA A 89 -12.69 -12.19 2.50
N GLY A 90 -13.93 -11.69 2.68
CA GLY A 90 -14.77 -11.98 3.84
C GLY A 90 -14.48 -11.14 5.07
N PHE A 91 -13.70 -10.06 4.98
CA PHE A 91 -13.44 -9.14 6.10
C PHE A 91 -14.51 -8.03 6.24
N ASN A 92 -15.63 -8.13 5.53
CA ASN A 92 -16.73 -7.20 5.66
C ASN A 92 -17.23 -7.15 7.13
N GLY A 93 -17.33 -5.95 7.70
CA GLY A 93 -17.67 -5.74 9.11
C GLY A 93 -16.54 -6.01 10.11
N ILE A 94 -15.35 -6.42 9.65
CA ILE A 94 -14.17 -6.69 10.50
C ILE A 94 -13.15 -5.54 10.41
N TRP A 95 -12.88 -5.05 9.20
CA TRP A 95 -11.99 -3.89 9.03
C TRP A 95 -12.68 -2.59 9.48
N VAL A 96 -11.88 -1.61 9.91
CA VAL A 96 -12.36 -0.33 10.42
C VAL A 96 -11.66 0.82 9.68
N ALA A 97 -12.43 1.83 9.25
CA ALA A 97 -11.85 3.09 8.80
C ALA A 97 -11.51 3.98 10.00
N GLU A 98 -10.30 4.54 10.04
CA GLU A 98 -9.87 5.49 11.08
C GLU A 98 -9.44 6.81 10.43
N LEU A 99 -9.76 7.93 11.07
CA LEU A 99 -9.31 9.29 10.71
C LEU A 99 -9.55 9.73 9.24
N GLY A 100 -10.35 8.97 8.47
CA GLY A 100 -10.64 9.25 7.07
C GLY A 100 -9.57 8.82 6.05
N TYR A 101 -8.40 8.36 6.50
CA TYR A 101 -7.28 7.98 5.63
C TYR A 101 -6.56 6.68 6.07
N ILE A 102 -7.08 6.00 7.08
CA ILE A 102 -6.54 4.74 7.59
C ILE A 102 -7.58 3.64 7.41
N ILE A 103 -7.13 2.45 7.00
CA ILE A 103 -7.90 1.21 7.03
C ILE A 103 -7.17 0.25 7.97
N ARG A 104 -7.84 -0.17 9.05
CA ARG A 104 -7.30 -1.11 10.04
C ARG A 104 -7.96 -2.48 9.91
N LEU A 105 -7.14 -3.53 9.94
CA LEU A 105 -7.59 -4.92 10.10
C LEU A 105 -6.90 -5.51 11.34
N GLY A 106 -7.67 -5.83 12.37
CA GLY A 106 -7.12 -6.18 13.68
C GLY A 106 -6.29 -5.03 14.26
N ASN A 107 -5.00 -5.24 14.47
CA ASN A 107 -4.02 -4.25 14.94
C ASN A 107 -3.20 -3.62 13.80
N ALA A 108 -3.21 -4.22 12.60
CA ALA A 108 -2.45 -3.73 11.46
C ALA A 108 -3.19 -2.62 10.72
N ARG A 109 -2.46 -1.61 10.23
CA ARG A 109 -3.03 -0.45 9.53
C ARG A 109 -2.42 -0.27 8.16
N ALA A 110 -3.25 0.04 7.17
CA ALA A 110 -2.85 0.67 5.93
C ALA A 110 -3.16 2.17 6.03
N ILE A 111 -2.13 2.99 5.96
CA ILE A 111 -2.21 4.46 6.08
C ILE A 111 -2.01 5.05 4.69
N PHE A 112 -3.00 5.81 4.22
CA PHE A 112 -3.02 6.38 2.88
C PHE A 112 -2.78 7.89 2.95
N LEU A 113 -1.76 8.37 2.25
CA LEU A 113 -1.27 9.74 2.38
C LEU A 113 -1.19 10.43 1.02
N SER A 114 -1.46 11.73 0.99
CA SER A 114 -1.25 12.54 -0.22
C SER A 114 0.17 13.08 -0.23
N ALA A 115 0.82 13.01 -1.39
CA ALA A 115 2.09 13.67 -1.65
C ALA A 115 1.93 15.09 -2.24
N ASP A 116 0.75 15.69 -2.10
CA ASP A 116 0.50 17.07 -2.47
C ASP A 116 1.40 17.98 -1.61
N GLU A 117 1.93 19.04 -2.19
CA GLU A 117 2.87 19.93 -1.50
C GLU A 117 2.27 20.53 -0.22
N SER A 118 0.95 20.80 -0.23
CA SER A 118 0.22 21.36 0.93
C SER A 118 -0.08 20.35 2.03
N ALA A 119 0.06 19.04 1.76
CA ALA A 119 -0.28 17.99 2.72
C ALA A 119 0.83 17.82 3.77
N ASN A 120 0.51 17.86 5.06
CA ASN A 120 1.47 17.56 6.12
C ASN A 120 1.36 16.09 6.53
N VAL A 121 2.35 15.27 6.18
CA VAL A 121 2.29 13.81 6.38
C VAL A 121 3.39 13.23 7.27
N VAL A 122 4.26 14.09 7.79
CA VAL A 122 5.36 13.74 8.70
C VAL A 122 4.82 13.10 10.00
N GLY A 123 5.55 12.11 10.52
CA GLY A 123 5.22 11.42 11.78
C GLY A 123 4.68 10.00 11.61
N ASN A 124 4.41 9.57 10.37
CA ASN A 124 4.08 8.18 10.07
C ASN A 124 5.35 7.32 9.99
N THR A 125 5.21 6.03 10.27
CA THR A 125 6.29 5.03 10.13
C THR A 125 5.75 3.82 9.38
N ALA A 126 6.44 3.44 8.30
CA ALA A 126 6.15 2.25 7.53
C ALA A 126 6.92 1.07 8.13
N HIS A 127 6.20 0.11 8.69
CA HIS A 127 6.76 -1.07 9.33
C HIS A 127 6.79 -2.27 8.37
N ILE A 128 5.78 -2.36 7.50
CA ILE A 128 5.55 -3.53 6.65
C ILE A 128 5.99 -3.26 5.21
N LEU A 129 5.44 -2.21 4.60
CA LEU A 129 5.68 -1.81 3.22
C LEU A 129 5.48 -0.30 3.09
N LEU A 130 6.33 0.35 2.29
CA LEU A 130 6.15 1.72 1.84
C LEU A 130 5.88 1.73 0.34
N GLU A 131 4.71 2.19 -0.08
CA GLU A 131 4.31 2.28 -1.48
C GLU A 131 4.18 3.74 -1.93
N ILE A 132 4.72 4.05 -3.12
CA ILE A 132 4.62 5.33 -3.78
C ILE A 132 3.91 5.07 -5.10
N ASP A 133 2.63 5.41 -5.16
CA ASP A 133 1.80 5.29 -6.36
C ASP A 133 2.01 6.48 -7.30
N GLU A 134 1.96 6.24 -8.60
CA GLU A 134 2.28 7.21 -9.66
C GLU A 134 3.53 8.05 -9.31
N SER A 135 4.61 7.36 -8.95
CA SER A 135 5.84 7.96 -8.40
C SER A 135 6.47 9.04 -9.26
N GLN A 136 6.26 8.98 -10.58
CA GLN A 136 6.69 10.01 -11.53
C GLN A 136 5.98 11.36 -11.32
N ASP A 137 4.79 11.34 -10.73
CA ASP A 137 3.97 12.52 -10.42
C ASP A 137 4.19 13.02 -8.97
N VAL A 138 5.06 12.37 -8.19
CA VAL A 138 5.45 12.80 -6.84
C VAL A 138 6.76 13.59 -6.90
N SER A 139 6.78 14.78 -6.28
CA SER A 139 7.99 15.59 -6.28
C SER A 139 9.12 14.90 -5.49
N LYS A 140 10.34 14.94 -6.04
CA LYS A 140 11.52 14.33 -5.41
C LYS A 140 11.81 14.90 -4.03
N GLU A 141 11.57 16.20 -3.86
CA GLU A 141 11.76 16.88 -2.59
C GLU A 141 10.75 16.39 -1.55
N LYS A 142 9.46 16.33 -1.90
CA LYS A 142 8.41 15.81 -1.03
C LYS A 142 8.71 14.38 -0.60
N TYR A 143 9.04 13.50 -1.56
CA TYR A 143 9.43 12.12 -1.28
C TYR A 143 10.61 12.05 -0.30
N THR A 144 11.69 12.78 -0.59
CA THR A 144 12.93 12.69 0.19
C THR A 144 12.75 13.21 1.61
N LYS A 145 12.01 14.31 1.79
CA LYS A 145 11.82 14.94 3.10
C LYS A 145 10.78 14.23 3.95
N GLU A 146 9.69 13.75 3.34
CA GLU A 146 8.52 13.32 4.12
C GLU A 146 8.24 11.83 4.08
N PHE A 147 8.48 11.15 2.95
CA PHE A 147 8.12 9.73 2.79
C PHE A 147 9.30 8.78 2.99
N LYS A 148 10.45 9.05 2.37
CA LYS A 148 11.65 8.21 2.50
C LYS A 148 12.05 7.96 3.97
N PRO A 149 11.97 8.93 4.89
CA PRO A 149 12.31 8.69 6.30
C PRO A 149 11.36 7.73 7.02
N MET A 150 10.13 7.55 6.53
CA MET A 150 9.14 6.67 7.17
C MET A 150 9.58 5.20 7.20
N GLY A 151 10.47 4.81 6.28
CA GLY A 151 11.02 3.44 6.21
C GLY A 151 12.38 3.25 6.89
N ALA A 152 12.98 4.32 7.41
CA ALA A 152 14.38 4.30 7.84
C ALA A 152 14.63 3.44 9.08
N THR A 153 13.65 3.32 9.98
CA THR A 153 13.80 2.64 11.27
C THR A 153 13.51 1.14 11.23
N THR A 154 12.95 0.63 10.14
CA THR A 154 12.36 -0.73 10.06
C THR A 154 12.95 -1.59 8.95
N ASN A 155 13.92 -1.06 8.18
CA ASN A 155 14.42 -1.68 6.95
C ASN A 155 13.30 -2.09 6.00
N VAL A 156 12.30 -1.21 5.86
CA VAL A 156 11.08 -1.50 5.12
C VAL A 156 11.39 -1.67 3.63
N THR A 157 10.68 -2.61 2.98
CA THR A 157 10.67 -2.65 1.52
C THR A 157 9.92 -1.45 0.99
N THR A 158 10.47 -0.79 -0.02
CA THR A 158 9.84 0.37 -0.68
C THR A 158 9.51 0.02 -2.12
N VAL A 159 8.33 0.40 -2.60
CA VAL A 159 7.89 0.14 -3.98
C VAL A 159 7.42 1.44 -4.60
N HIS A 160 8.05 1.82 -5.70
CA HIS A 160 7.61 2.91 -6.57
C HIS A 160 6.84 2.30 -7.73
N TYR A 161 5.56 2.64 -7.85
CA TYR A 161 4.74 2.30 -9.01
C TYR A 161 4.70 3.49 -9.96
N GLY A 162 4.85 3.25 -11.24
CA GLY A 162 4.82 4.30 -12.27
C GLY A 162 4.76 3.66 -13.63
#